data_AF-A0A1L9RA02-F1
#
_entry.id   AF-A0A1L9RA02-F1
#
_cell.length_a   1.000
_cell.length_b   1.000
_cell.length_c   1.000
_cell.angle_alpha   90.00
_cell.angle_beta   90.00
_cell.angle_gamma   90.00
#
_symmetry.space_group_name_H-M   'P 1'
#
loop_
_entity.id
_entity.type
_entity.pdbx_description
1 polymer ?
#
loop_
_entity_poly.entity_id
_entity_poly.type
_entity_poly.pdbx_seq_one_letter_code
_entity_poly.pdbx_strand_id
1 'polypeptide(L)'
;MSINQPPQVLFFDVFGTVVEWRSCVTKALQDAAERVAREPGRTVTPDVRNIVSSMTTDDWQNIVEEWRKSYSQFTKSFDPSKGFTSVDQHHYESLLELLKQRNLESLFTDEERWDLALSWHKLEPWPDSVRGLERLNRKFRTCTLSNGNIALLEDLRRNGSLPFTDIASAEHFGAYKPSPKVYNGAARKFGVKPSQCAMVASHLGDLKAAKSQGFQTIYVERQREEAVLYEPEEEAQREGYVDMWIDLEFDPQTDKYADSDGHFRRKESIFRSFISHDPTADLSAERGRYILYLGLSCPWAHRTNLVRSLKGLEDIIELVIVDRKQGPDGLTWGFEEKEPLYGFTLLREFYFKADPQYEGSITVPTLWDKKKETVVSNESSDIIRMFYTEFDHLLPEELREVNRPGGGFYPVQLREDIDVLNAWVYDKINNGVYKTGFATTQEAYDANVYPLFEALDRVEDHLGQAGHQPYLFGDNITEADIRLYTTIARFDVAYYSIFRCNLKMIRYDYPRIHLWYRRLYWDESERTRGAFKQTTFFDIVSDASCVV
;
A
#
# COMPACT_ATOMS: atom_id res chain seq x y z
N MET A 1 -14.75 0.98 5.69
CA MET A 1 -15.66 2.15 5.68
C MET A 1 -16.83 1.85 4.74
N SER A 2 -18.07 2.23 5.10
CA SER A 2 -19.24 1.92 4.28
C SER A 2 -19.24 2.76 3.00
N ILE A 3 -19.02 2.12 1.84
CA ILE A 3 -19.13 2.77 0.52
C ILE A 3 -20.59 3.15 0.22
N ASN A 4 -21.55 2.41 0.80
CA ASN A 4 -22.98 2.65 0.63
C ASN A 4 -23.51 3.82 1.46
N GLN A 5 -22.81 4.20 2.53
CA GLN A 5 -23.16 5.33 3.41
C GLN A 5 -21.87 6.06 3.85
N PRO A 6 -21.30 6.91 2.98
CA PRO A 6 -20.10 7.65 3.32
C PRO A 6 -20.37 8.62 4.50
N PRO A 7 -19.37 8.86 5.36
CA PRO A 7 -19.51 9.83 6.43
C PRO A 7 -19.72 11.24 5.85
N GLN A 8 -20.49 12.07 6.55
CA GLN A 8 -20.68 13.48 6.23
C GLN A 8 -19.63 14.37 6.92
N VAL A 9 -19.15 13.95 8.09
CA VAL A 9 -18.13 14.66 8.87
C VAL A 9 -17.04 13.68 9.29
N LEU A 10 -15.79 14.08 9.06
CA LEU A 10 -14.60 13.40 9.55
C LEU A 10 -14.08 14.14 10.78
N PHE A 11 -14.11 13.47 11.92
CA PHE A 11 -13.60 13.98 13.19
C PHE A 11 -12.20 13.46 13.44
N PHE A 12 -11.25 14.34 13.71
CA PHE A 12 -9.85 14.00 13.90
C PHE A 12 -9.44 14.15 15.35
N ASP A 13 -8.87 13.10 15.94
CA ASP A 13 -7.91 13.36 17.01
C ASP A 13 -6.73 14.15 16.44
N VAL A 14 -6.16 15.07 17.22
CA VAL A 14 -5.19 16.06 16.70
C VAL A 14 -3.77 15.70 17.10
N PHE A 15 -3.51 15.59 18.40
CA PHE A 15 -2.18 15.27 18.91
C PHE A 15 -1.78 13.86 18.51
N GLY A 16 -0.58 13.65 17.98
CA GLY A 16 -0.11 12.35 17.55
C GLY A 16 -0.65 11.94 16.18
N THR A 17 -1.94 12.17 15.91
CA THR A 17 -2.58 11.82 14.63
C THR A 17 -2.26 12.82 13.50
N VAL A 18 -2.37 14.12 13.79
CA VAL A 18 -2.26 15.21 12.79
C VAL A 18 -1.02 16.06 13.03
N VAL A 19 -0.61 16.22 14.30
CA VAL A 19 0.60 16.95 14.67
C VAL A 19 1.56 16.06 15.45
N GLU A 20 2.85 16.25 15.20
CA GLU A 20 3.94 15.55 15.88
C GLU A 20 4.30 16.34 17.15
N TRP A 21 4.23 15.68 18.31
CA TRP A 21 4.41 16.36 19.60
C TRP A 21 5.76 16.09 20.25
N ARG A 22 6.35 14.93 19.99
CA ARG A 22 7.47 14.40 20.76
C ARG A 22 8.72 15.21 20.49
N SER A 23 9.04 15.48 19.23
CA SER A 23 10.22 16.29 18.88
C SER A 23 10.00 17.77 19.22
N CYS A 24 8.81 18.30 18.93
CA CYS A 24 8.47 19.71 19.16
C CYS A 24 8.58 20.10 20.64
N VAL A 25 7.96 19.31 21.53
CA VAL A 25 7.92 19.61 22.96
C VAL A 25 9.26 19.30 23.64
N THR A 26 9.96 18.23 23.20
CA THR A 26 11.33 17.93 23.68
C THR A 26 12.27 19.09 23.39
N LYS A 27 12.26 19.60 22.16
CA LYS A 27 13.08 20.74 21.77
C LYS A 27 12.72 21.99 22.56
N ALA A 28 11.43 22.30 22.70
CA ALA A 28 10.99 23.48 23.46
C ALA A 28 11.45 23.44 24.92
N LEU A 29 11.34 22.27 25.58
CA LEU A 29 11.78 22.09 26.96
C LEU A 29 13.30 22.17 27.09
N GLN A 30 14.04 21.50 26.20
CA GLN A 30 15.50 21.52 26.18
C GLN A 30 16.03 22.94 25.93
N ASP A 31 15.55 23.62 24.90
CA ASP A 31 15.98 24.98 24.53
C ASP A 31 15.71 25.96 25.69
N ALA A 32 14.55 25.85 26.35
CA ALA A 32 14.23 26.68 27.50
C ALA A 32 15.17 26.40 28.69
N ALA A 33 15.43 25.14 29.01
CA ALA A 33 16.33 24.76 30.10
C ALA A 33 17.75 25.26 29.86
N GLU A 34 18.28 25.06 28.65
CA GLU A 34 19.62 25.51 28.27
C GLU A 34 19.73 27.04 28.28
N ARG A 35 18.71 27.75 27.78
CA ARG A 35 18.65 29.22 27.82
C ARG A 35 18.74 29.72 29.25
N VAL A 36 17.89 29.21 30.15
CA VAL A 36 17.84 29.65 31.55
C VAL A 36 19.13 29.30 32.30
N ALA A 37 19.72 28.13 32.04
CA ALA A 37 20.98 27.73 32.66
C ALA A 37 22.17 28.63 32.27
N ARG A 38 22.14 29.22 31.07
CA ARG A 38 23.18 30.10 30.53
C ARG A 38 22.91 31.60 30.74
N GLU A 39 21.73 31.97 31.24
CA GLU A 39 21.31 33.37 31.35
C GLU A 39 22.11 34.15 32.42
N PRO A 40 22.80 35.25 32.04
CA PRO A 40 23.54 36.07 32.99
C PRO A 40 22.62 36.71 34.04
N GLY A 41 22.98 36.60 35.32
CA GLY A 41 22.21 37.20 36.42
C GLY A 41 21.03 36.35 36.92
N ARG A 42 20.73 35.22 36.29
CA ARG A 42 19.71 34.28 36.75
C ARG A 42 20.19 33.47 37.96
N THR A 43 19.41 33.47 39.03
CA THR A 43 19.67 32.65 40.22
C THR A 43 19.21 31.21 39.99
N VAL A 44 20.12 30.36 39.48
CA VAL A 44 19.95 28.90 39.38
C VAL A 44 21.05 28.25 40.22
N THR A 45 20.71 27.25 41.04
CA THR A 45 21.69 26.58 41.90
C THR A 45 22.74 25.84 41.06
N PRO A 46 24.00 25.70 41.54
CA PRO A 46 25.03 24.95 40.82
C PRO A 46 24.60 23.51 40.49
N ASP A 47 23.86 22.86 41.41
CA ASP A 47 23.37 21.49 41.21
C ASP A 47 22.38 21.40 40.04
N VAL A 48 21.42 22.34 39.96
CA VAL A 48 20.47 22.39 38.83
C VAL A 48 21.19 22.65 37.51
N ARG A 49 22.19 23.54 37.49
CA ARG A 49 23.00 23.78 36.27
C ARG A 49 23.77 22.53 35.85
N ASN A 50 24.34 21.81 36.81
CA ASN A 50 25.06 20.56 36.53
C ASN A 50 24.12 19.50 35.95
N ILE A 51 22.92 19.32 36.53
CA ILE A 51 21.90 18.40 36.00
C ILE A 51 21.57 18.76 34.55
N VAL A 52 21.15 20.00 34.29
CA VAL A 52 20.78 20.47 32.93
C VAL A 52 21.94 20.27 31.94
N SER A 53 23.18 20.57 32.33
CA SER A 53 24.34 20.41 31.46
C SER A 53 24.72 18.95 31.16
N SER A 54 24.29 18.02 32.01
CA SER A 54 24.56 16.58 31.88
C SER A 54 23.46 15.82 31.13
N MET A 55 22.28 16.42 31.00
CA MET A 55 21.14 15.79 30.33
C MET A 55 21.32 15.74 28.82
N THR A 56 21.05 14.58 28.25
CA THR A 56 20.97 14.34 26.81
C THR A 56 19.58 14.67 26.27
N THR A 57 19.44 14.75 24.94
CA THR A 57 18.12 14.89 24.30
C THR A 57 17.18 13.74 24.66
N ASP A 58 17.69 12.51 24.83
CA ASP A 58 16.89 11.36 25.26
C ASP A 58 16.35 11.54 26.69
N ASP A 59 17.14 12.15 27.58
CA ASP A 59 16.67 12.48 28.94
C ASP A 59 15.52 13.49 28.91
N TRP A 60 15.64 14.55 28.10
CA TRP A 60 14.56 15.52 27.89
C TRP A 60 13.32 14.87 27.27
N GLN A 61 13.53 13.98 26.31
CA GLN A 61 12.44 13.24 25.69
C GLN A 61 11.71 12.37 26.72
N ASN A 62 12.42 11.69 27.61
CA ASN A 62 11.80 10.89 28.68
C ASN A 62 10.92 11.74 29.61
N ILE A 63 11.32 12.98 29.91
CA ILE A 63 10.46 13.92 30.68
C ILE A 63 9.17 14.22 29.91
N VAL A 64 9.28 14.49 28.61
CA VAL A 64 8.15 14.83 27.75
C VAL A 64 7.20 13.64 27.54
N GLU A 65 7.72 12.41 27.49
CA GLU A 65 6.95 11.17 27.49
C GLU A 65 6.13 10.99 28.77
N GLU A 66 6.75 11.21 29.93
CA GLU A 66 6.06 11.18 31.22
C GLU A 66 5.03 12.30 31.34
N TRP A 67 5.34 13.48 30.79
CA TRP A 67 4.41 14.59 30.72
C TRP A 67 3.17 14.23 29.90
N ARG A 68 3.35 13.63 28.72
CA ARG A 68 2.25 13.12 27.89
C ARG A 68 1.46 12.01 28.60
N LYS A 69 2.13 11.11 29.31
CA LYS A 69 1.50 10.03 30.09
C LYS A 69 0.63 10.57 31.22
N SER A 70 1.06 11.64 31.90
CA SER A 70 0.27 12.32 32.95
C SER A 70 -1.07 12.81 32.41
N TYR A 71 -1.08 13.37 31.19
CA TYR A 71 -2.29 13.82 30.51
C TYR A 71 -3.25 12.67 30.19
N SER A 72 -2.73 11.51 29.76
CA SER A 72 -3.54 10.31 29.54
C SER A 72 -4.22 9.83 30.83
N GLN A 73 -3.52 9.87 31.96
CA GLN A 73 -4.10 9.52 33.27
C GLN A 73 -5.13 10.55 33.74
N PHE A 74 -4.85 11.84 33.56
CA PHE A 74 -5.75 12.94 33.89
C PHE A 74 -7.09 12.82 33.17
N THR A 75 -7.06 12.61 31.85
CA THR A 75 -8.29 12.50 31.04
C THR A 75 -9.10 11.25 31.38
N LYS A 76 -8.45 10.11 31.69
CA LYS A 76 -9.13 8.86 32.09
C LYS A 76 -9.71 8.91 33.51
N SER A 77 -9.14 9.72 34.40
CA SER A 77 -9.60 9.87 35.80
C SER A 77 -10.55 11.05 36.01
N PHE A 78 -11.02 11.67 34.93
CA PHE A 78 -11.91 12.82 34.98
C PHE A 78 -13.20 12.53 35.75
N ASP A 79 -13.46 13.39 36.74
CA ASP A 79 -14.69 13.42 37.52
C ASP A 79 -15.51 14.66 37.16
N PRO A 80 -16.65 14.51 36.47
CA PRO A 80 -17.51 15.63 36.08
C PRO A 80 -17.99 16.51 37.24
N SER A 81 -17.98 16.01 38.48
CA SER A 81 -18.39 16.79 39.66
C SER A 81 -17.38 17.87 40.07
N LYS A 82 -16.13 17.77 39.62
CA LYS A 82 -15.04 18.70 39.96
C LYS A 82 -14.89 19.87 38.99
N GLY A 83 -15.73 19.92 37.95
CA GLY A 83 -15.60 20.89 36.85
C GLY A 83 -14.56 20.48 35.82
N PHE A 84 -14.59 21.14 34.65
CA PHE A 84 -13.67 20.89 33.55
C PHE A 84 -12.37 21.69 33.75
N THR A 85 -11.22 21.06 33.53
CA THR A 85 -9.89 21.69 33.63
C THR A 85 -9.26 21.75 32.23
N SER A 86 -8.83 22.91 31.75
CA SER A 86 -8.16 22.97 30.44
C SER A 86 -6.91 22.09 30.40
N VAL A 87 -6.58 21.56 29.23
CA VAL A 87 -5.35 20.78 29.04
C VAL A 87 -4.11 21.62 29.33
N ASP A 88 -4.14 22.92 29.04
CA ASP A 88 -3.07 23.87 29.39
C ASP A 88 -2.80 23.92 30.90
N GLN A 89 -3.86 24.07 31.70
CA GLN A 89 -3.76 24.05 33.16
C GLN A 89 -3.19 22.72 33.68
N HIS A 90 -3.64 21.58 33.15
CA HIS A 90 -3.07 20.29 33.50
C HIS A 90 -1.58 20.21 33.12
N HIS A 91 -1.21 20.65 31.92
CA HIS A 91 0.18 20.65 31.47
C HIS A 91 1.07 21.51 32.36
N TYR A 92 0.62 22.69 32.76
CA TYR A 92 1.31 23.56 33.71
C TYR A 92 1.54 22.87 35.08
N GLU A 93 0.49 22.32 35.68
CA GLU A 93 0.55 21.67 36.99
C GLU A 93 1.43 20.41 36.98
N SER A 94 1.24 19.56 35.95
CA SER A 94 1.99 18.32 35.79
C SER A 94 3.49 18.56 35.51
N LEU A 95 3.84 19.61 34.76
CA LEU A 95 5.24 19.98 34.54
C LEU A 95 5.94 20.32 35.86
N LEU A 96 5.29 21.05 36.77
CA LEU A 96 5.86 21.36 38.08
C LEU A 96 6.18 20.09 38.87
N GLU A 97 5.26 19.13 38.91
CA GLU A 97 5.46 17.88 39.65
C GLU A 97 6.59 17.04 39.03
N LEU A 98 6.68 16.98 37.70
CA LEU A 98 7.76 16.28 37.00
C LEU A 98 9.13 16.92 37.25
N LEU A 99 9.19 18.25 37.32
CA LEU A 99 10.42 18.99 37.64
C LEU A 99 10.84 18.75 39.10
N LYS A 100 9.91 18.76 40.07
CA LYS A 100 10.19 18.44 41.48
C LYS A 100 10.79 17.05 41.64
N GLN A 101 10.23 16.05 40.96
CA GLN A 101 10.73 14.66 41.01
C GLN A 101 12.18 14.54 40.52
N ARG A 102 12.67 15.54 39.78
CA ARG A 102 14.00 15.58 39.18
C ARG A 102 14.92 16.63 39.81
N ASN A 103 14.50 17.26 40.90
CA ASN A 103 15.20 18.36 41.55
C ASN A 103 15.45 19.57 40.61
N LEU A 104 14.50 19.84 39.71
CA LEU A 104 14.52 20.93 38.73
C LEU A 104 13.41 21.97 39.00
N GLU A 105 12.75 21.95 40.14
CA GLU A 105 11.61 22.81 40.46
C GLU A 105 11.93 24.31 40.49
N SER A 106 13.20 24.65 40.70
CA SER A 106 13.70 26.04 40.70
C SER A 106 14.19 26.52 39.33
N LEU A 107 14.15 25.66 38.30
CA LEU A 107 14.68 25.97 36.98
C LEU A 107 13.88 27.10 36.32
N PHE A 108 12.55 26.98 36.29
CA PHE A 108 11.66 27.89 35.56
C PHE A 108 10.79 28.71 36.51
N THR A 109 10.51 29.97 36.16
CA THR A 109 9.46 30.75 36.85
C THR A 109 8.07 30.21 36.53
N ASP A 110 7.05 30.69 37.24
CA ASP A 110 5.64 30.41 36.93
C ASP A 110 5.30 30.81 35.49
N GLU A 111 5.78 31.97 35.04
CA GLU A 111 5.57 32.48 33.68
C GLU A 111 6.25 31.58 32.63
N GLU A 112 7.52 31.21 32.84
CA GLU A 112 8.24 30.33 31.89
C GLU A 112 7.66 28.92 31.82
N ARG A 113 7.13 28.40 32.94
CA ARG A 113 6.42 27.11 32.95
C ARG A 113 5.10 27.19 32.22
N TRP A 114 4.39 28.31 32.34
CA TRP A 114 3.18 28.54 31.57
C TRP A 114 3.49 28.62 30.08
N ASP A 115 4.54 29.33 29.68
CA ASP A 115 5.03 29.38 28.30
C ASP A 115 5.41 28.00 27.77
N LEU A 116 6.04 27.17 28.60
CA LEU A 116 6.33 25.77 28.27
C LEU A 116 5.06 24.93 28.11
N ALA A 117 4.04 25.12 28.96
CA ALA A 117 2.75 24.47 28.75
C ALA A 117 2.11 24.89 27.42
N LEU A 118 2.27 26.17 27.02
CA LEU A 118 1.82 26.66 25.72
C LEU A 118 2.68 26.20 24.53
N SER A 119 3.81 25.50 24.75
CA SER A 119 4.57 24.89 23.65
C SER A 119 3.74 23.85 22.89
N TRP A 120 2.75 23.23 23.54
CA TRP A 120 1.78 22.32 22.93
C TRP A 120 0.84 23.01 21.91
N HIS A 121 0.85 24.34 21.82
CA HIS A 121 0.13 25.12 20.80
C HIS A 121 0.96 25.31 19.51
N LYS A 122 2.24 24.91 19.52
CA LYS A 122 3.21 25.19 18.44
C LYS A 122 3.76 23.91 17.83
N LEU A 123 2.95 22.85 17.82
CA LEU A 123 3.35 21.56 17.26
C LEU A 123 3.32 21.61 15.73
N GLU A 124 4.28 20.94 15.11
CA GLU A 124 4.36 20.83 13.66
C GLU A 124 3.41 19.74 13.15
N PRO A 125 2.69 19.97 12.04
CA PRO A 125 1.89 18.93 11.41
C PRO A 125 2.79 17.83 10.83
N TRP A 126 2.29 16.59 10.79
CA TRP A 126 2.96 15.56 10.00
C TRP A 126 3.02 15.97 8.52
N PRO A 127 4.05 15.56 7.74
CA PRO A 127 4.25 16.04 6.36
C PRO A 127 3.06 15.85 5.42
N ASP A 128 2.24 14.83 5.66
CA ASP A 128 1.04 14.49 4.90
C ASP A 128 -0.24 15.22 5.37
N SER A 129 -0.26 15.73 6.60
CA SER A 129 -1.49 16.17 7.26
C SER A 129 -2.18 17.34 6.57
N VAL A 130 -1.44 18.39 6.19
CA VAL A 130 -2.01 19.57 5.52
C VAL A 130 -2.62 19.16 4.16
N ARG A 131 -1.83 18.54 3.29
CA ARG A 131 -2.27 18.08 1.96
C ARG A 131 -3.41 17.06 2.06
N GLY A 132 -3.37 16.18 3.05
CA GLY A 132 -4.42 15.19 3.31
C GLY A 132 -5.75 15.87 3.64
N LEU A 133 -5.75 16.81 4.58
CA LEU A 133 -6.93 17.58 4.96
C LEU A 133 -7.47 18.41 3.78
N GLU A 134 -6.62 19.08 2.98
CA GLU A 134 -7.06 19.80 1.77
C GLU A 134 -7.79 18.90 0.77
N ARG A 135 -7.29 17.68 0.57
CA ARG A 135 -7.90 16.69 -0.32
C ARG A 135 -9.22 16.18 0.24
N LEU A 136 -9.28 15.89 1.53
CA LEU A 136 -10.51 15.42 2.20
C LEU A 136 -11.60 16.49 2.17
N ASN A 137 -11.23 17.76 2.35
CA ASN A 137 -12.17 18.90 2.31
C ASN A 137 -12.90 19.06 0.97
N ARG A 138 -12.41 18.45 -0.11
CA ARG A 138 -13.12 18.43 -1.41
C ARG A 138 -14.40 17.61 -1.37
N LYS A 139 -14.54 16.69 -0.40
CA LYS A 139 -15.66 15.75 -0.30
C LYS A 139 -16.32 15.72 1.07
N PHE A 140 -15.58 16.00 2.13
CA PHE A 140 -16.03 15.86 3.51
C PHE A 140 -15.86 17.15 4.29
N ARG A 141 -16.69 17.37 5.32
CA ARG A 141 -16.38 18.38 6.35
C ARG A 141 -15.37 17.76 7.31
N THR A 142 -14.25 18.43 7.55
CA THR A 142 -13.22 17.96 8.49
C THR A 142 -13.28 18.78 9.76
N CYS A 143 -13.33 18.10 10.90
CA CYS A 143 -13.44 18.74 12.20
C CYS A 143 -12.44 18.14 13.17
N THR A 144 -11.82 18.98 14.00
CA THR A 144 -11.09 18.45 15.16
C THR A 144 -12.08 17.80 16.13
N LEU A 145 -11.68 16.74 16.81
CA LEU A 145 -12.35 16.15 17.98
C LEU A 145 -11.29 15.67 18.95
N SER A 146 -10.68 16.63 19.66
CA SER A 146 -9.58 16.37 20.58
C SER A 146 -9.85 16.94 21.96
N ASN A 147 -9.16 16.39 22.96
CA ASN A 147 -9.28 16.77 24.36
C ASN A 147 -8.63 18.13 24.68
N GLY A 148 -7.75 18.62 23.81
CA GLY A 148 -7.18 19.97 23.92
C GLY A 148 -8.28 21.03 23.95
N ASN A 149 -8.08 22.08 24.76
CA ASN A 149 -9.00 23.22 24.86
C ASN A 149 -9.06 24.02 23.54
N ILE A 150 -10.07 24.87 23.42
CA ILE A 150 -10.42 25.56 22.16
C ILE A 150 -9.25 26.42 21.65
N ALA A 151 -8.65 27.23 22.54
CA ALA A 151 -7.52 28.10 22.19
C ALA A 151 -6.33 27.31 21.64
N LEU A 152 -5.99 26.19 22.28
CA LEU A 152 -4.95 25.28 21.82
C LEU A 152 -5.22 24.79 20.40
N LEU A 153 -6.42 24.28 20.13
CA LEU A 153 -6.76 23.74 18.81
C LEU A 153 -6.78 24.82 17.72
N GLU A 154 -7.20 26.05 18.04
CA GLU A 154 -7.12 27.19 17.11
C GLU A 154 -5.68 27.59 16.81
N ASP A 155 -4.79 27.59 17.81
CA ASP A 155 -3.39 27.92 17.61
C ASP A 155 -2.67 26.84 16.78
N LEU A 156 -2.93 25.55 17.04
CA LEU A 156 -2.42 24.47 16.20
C LEU A 156 -2.93 24.59 14.76
N ARG A 157 -4.21 24.94 14.59
CA ARG A 157 -4.78 25.16 13.26
C ARG A 157 -4.06 26.29 12.52
N ARG A 158 -3.80 27.40 13.19
CA ARG A 158 -3.14 28.58 12.61
C ARG A 158 -1.66 28.33 12.34
N ASN A 159 -0.93 27.81 13.32
CA ASN A 159 0.52 27.62 13.24
C ASN A 159 0.88 26.51 12.25
N GLY A 160 0.12 25.41 12.26
CA GLY A 160 0.30 24.29 11.34
C GLY A 160 -0.36 24.47 9.98
N SER A 161 -1.03 25.61 9.73
CA SER A 161 -1.85 25.85 8.52
C SER A 161 -2.80 24.69 8.21
N LEU A 162 -3.38 24.08 9.25
CA LEU A 162 -4.24 22.91 9.12
C LEU A 162 -5.61 23.36 8.58
N PRO A 163 -6.04 22.90 7.39
CA PRO A 163 -7.23 23.43 6.75
C PRO A 163 -8.51 22.78 7.28
N PHE A 164 -8.62 22.52 8.59
CA PHE A 164 -9.87 22.04 9.18
C PHE A 164 -11.02 23.01 8.90
N THR A 165 -12.16 22.47 8.45
CA THR A 165 -13.35 23.29 8.19
C THR A 165 -13.99 23.77 9.48
N ASP A 166 -13.88 22.98 10.55
CA ASP A 166 -14.53 23.24 11.82
C ASP A 166 -13.66 22.77 13.02
N ILE A 167 -13.90 23.32 14.21
CA ILE A 167 -13.23 22.89 15.45
C ILE A 167 -14.24 22.35 16.46
N ALA A 168 -13.97 21.17 17.01
CA ALA A 168 -14.62 20.66 18.20
C ALA A 168 -13.60 20.21 19.24
N SER A 169 -13.47 21.01 20.30
CA SER A 169 -12.77 20.63 21.52
C SER A 169 -13.70 19.84 22.45
N ALA A 170 -13.13 18.94 23.24
CA ALA A 170 -13.80 18.28 24.36
C ALA A 170 -14.27 19.28 25.44
N GLU A 171 -13.65 20.47 25.52
CA GLU A 171 -14.09 21.62 26.33
C GLU A 171 -15.52 22.05 26.01
N HIS A 172 -15.94 22.03 24.73
CA HIS A 172 -17.33 22.34 24.36
C HIS A 172 -18.35 21.42 25.02
N PHE A 173 -17.92 20.22 25.43
CA PHE A 173 -18.78 19.17 25.97
C PHE A 173 -18.58 18.96 27.48
N GLY A 174 -17.63 19.66 28.10
CA GLY A 174 -17.32 19.53 29.53
C GLY A 174 -16.93 18.11 29.93
N ALA A 175 -16.25 17.38 29.05
CA ALA A 175 -15.78 16.01 29.27
C ALA A 175 -14.60 15.70 28.32
N TYR A 176 -13.81 14.68 28.61
CA TYR A 176 -12.73 14.20 27.72
C TYR A 176 -13.10 12.86 27.07
N LYS A 177 -12.56 12.59 25.88
CA LYS A 177 -12.51 11.23 25.32
C LYS A 177 -11.80 10.30 26.32
N PRO A 178 -12.29 9.06 26.53
CA PRO A 178 -13.28 8.35 25.71
C PRO A 178 -14.77 8.56 26.11
N SER A 179 -15.12 9.63 26.83
CA SER A 179 -16.52 9.86 27.24
C SER A 179 -17.49 9.91 26.05
N PRO A 180 -18.62 9.16 26.10
CA PRO A 180 -19.70 9.24 25.12
C PRO A 180 -20.25 10.66 24.90
N LYS A 181 -20.13 11.54 25.90
CA LYS A 181 -20.56 12.93 25.80
C LYS A 181 -19.82 13.69 24.69
N VAL A 182 -18.53 13.38 24.47
CA VAL A 182 -17.70 14.05 23.47
C VAL A 182 -18.13 13.65 22.06
N TYR A 183 -18.23 12.35 21.77
CA TYR A 183 -18.63 11.84 20.44
C TYR A 183 -20.08 12.23 20.09
N ASN A 184 -21.03 11.98 21.00
CA ASN A 184 -22.43 12.33 20.76
C ASN A 184 -22.64 13.85 20.72
N GLY A 185 -21.88 14.61 21.51
CA GLY A 185 -21.87 16.07 21.48
C GLY A 185 -21.39 16.60 20.14
N ALA A 186 -20.31 16.01 19.60
CA ALA A 186 -19.77 16.35 18.28
C ALA A 186 -20.77 16.05 17.17
N ALA A 187 -21.37 14.86 17.13
CA ALA A 187 -22.40 14.53 16.14
C ALA A 187 -23.60 15.51 16.21
N ARG A 188 -24.08 15.82 17.42
CA ARG A 188 -25.16 16.80 17.63
C ARG A 188 -24.79 18.21 17.17
N LYS A 189 -23.55 18.66 17.37
CA LYS A 189 -23.07 19.98 16.93
C LYS A 189 -23.29 20.18 15.42
N PHE A 190 -23.19 19.11 14.63
CA PHE A 190 -23.38 19.15 13.18
C PHE A 190 -24.78 18.70 12.73
N GLY A 191 -25.68 18.35 13.65
CA GLY A 191 -27.02 17.86 13.33
C GLY A 191 -27.04 16.51 12.61
N VAL A 192 -25.98 15.71 12.77
CA VAL A 192 -25.83 14.40 12.10
C VAL A 192 -25.96 13.26 13.11
N LYS A 193 -26.31 12.07 12.63
CA LYS A 193 -26.28 10.84 13.44
C LYS A 193 -24.85 10.33 13.57
N PRO A 194 -24.50 9.64 14.67
CA PRO A 194 -23.18 9.00 14.81
C PRO A 194 -22.76 8.13 13.60
N SER A 195 -23.70 7.41 12.99
CA SER A 195 -23.44 6.57 11.79
C SER A 195 -23.02 7.36 10.55
N GLN A 196 -23.24 8.68 10.55
CA GLN A 196 -22.83 9.62 9.49
C GLN A 196 -21.51 10.32 9.84
N CYS A 197 -20.87 9.94 10.94
CA CYS A 197 -19.57 10.46 11.37
C CYS A 197 -18.50 9.39 11.17
N ALA A 198 -17.26 9.81 10.93
CA ALA A 198 -16.10 8.94 11.11
C ALA A 198 -15.10 9.59 12.08
N MET A 199 -14.50 8.77 12.95
CA MET A 199 -13.39 9.17 13.80
C MET A 199 -12.08 8.73 13.15
N VAL A 200 -11.13 9.66 13.03
CA VAL A 200 -9.78 9.45 12.50
C VAL A 200 -8.79 9.65 13.64
N ALA A 201 -8.02 8.62 13.97
CA ALA A 201 -7.06 8.67 15.08
C ALA A 201 -5.92 7.67 14.89
N SER A 202 -4.76 8.01 15.46
CA SER A 202 -3.64 7.10 15.69
C SER A 202 -3.74 6.35 17.03
N HIS A 203 -4.82 6.60 17.79
CA HIS A 203 -5.05 6.03 19.12
C HIS A 203 -6.25 5.08 19.08
N LEU A 204 -6.03 3.78 19.26
CA LEU A 204 -7.06 2.75 19.12
C LEU A 204 -8.16 2.89 20.18
N GLY A 205 -7.82 3.36 21.38
CA GLY A 205 -8.79 3.63 22.44
C GLY A 205 -9.86 4.65 22.05
N ASP A 206 -9.47 5.69 21.29
CA ASP A 206 -10.41 6.70 20.80
C ASP A 206 -11.34 6.12 19.72
N LEU A 207 -10.82 5.24 18.86
CA LEU A 207 -11.59 4.56 17.82
C LEU A 207 -12.58 3.56 18.44
N LYS A 208 -12.14 2.74 19.41
CA LYS A 208 -13.01 1.81 20.13
C LYS A 208 -14.18 2.54 20.79
N ALA A 209 -13.90 3.67 21.45
CA ALA A 209 -14.92 4.51 22.04
C ALA A 209 -15.86 5.12 20.99
N ALA A 210 -15.35 5.67 19.89
CA ALA A 210 -16.16 6.21 18.81
C ALA A 210 -17.07 5.15 18.18
N LYS A 211 -16.53 3.96 17.90
CA LYS A 211 -17.25 2.81 17.34
C LYS A 211 -18.43 2.40 18.22
N SER A 212 -18.23 2.38 19.54
CA SER A 212 -19.29 2.09 20.51
C SER A 212 -20.47 3.09 20.47
N GLN A 213 -20.24 4.30 19.96
CA GLN A 213 -21.27 5.32 19.78
C GLN A 213 -21.90 5.28 18.37
N GLY A 214 -21.44 4.39 17.49
CA GLY A 214 -21.93 4.23 16.13
C GLY A 214 -21.16 5.00 15.07
N PHE A 215 -19.99 5.57 15.40
CA PHE A 215 -19.12 6.20 14.39
C PHE A 215 -18.50 5.13 13.49
N GLN A 216 -18.19 5.52 12.25
CA GLN A 216 -17.18 4.81 11.47
C GLN A 216 -15.78 5.16 12.01
N THR A 217 -14.80 4.29 11.81
CA THR A 217 -13.46 4.46 12.40
C THR A 217 -12.35 4.28 11.38
N ILE A 218 -11.38 5.19 11.39
CA ILE A 218 -10.21 5.19 10.52
C ILE A 218 -8.98 5.27 11.40
N TYR A 219 -8.16 4.22 11.38
CA TYR A 219 -6.85 4.23 12.00
C TYR A 219 -5.84 4.83 11.04
N VAL A 220 -5.04 5.77 11.53
CA VAL A 220 -3.88 6.32 10.82
C VAL A 220 -2.65 5.99 11.63
N GLU A 221 -1.84 5.08 11.12
CA GLU A 221 -0.64 4.64 11.80
C GLU A 221 0.39 5.79 11.85
N ARG A 222 0.97 5.99 13.03
CA ARG A 222 1.97 7.03 13.29
C ARG A 222 3.10 6.44 14.10
N GLN A 223 4.33 6.69 13.65
CA GLN A 223 5.52 6.12 14.26
C GLN A 223 5.60 6.49 15.74
N ARG A 224 5.69 5.48 16.63
CA ARG A 224 5.80 5.62 18.10
C ARG A 224 4.60 6.25 18.81
N GLU A 225 3.43 6.37 18.17
CA GLU A 225 2.21 6.83 18.87
C GLU A 225 1.53 5.70 19.64
N GLU A 226 1.31 4.52 19.03
CA GLU A 226 0.59 3.42 19.69
C GLU A 226 1.49 2.31 20.26
N ALA A 227 2.79 2.29 19.93
CA ALA A 227 3.63 1.09 20.13
C ALA A 227 4.38 1.02 21.47
N VAL A 228 4.15 -0.06 22.25
CA VAL A 228 5.18 -0.94 22.89
C VAL A 228 4.69 -2.39 23.11
N LEU A 229 3.40 -2.72 23.05
CA LEU A 229 2.94 -4.12 23.20
C LEU A 229 2.30 -4.60 21.89
N TYR A 230 2.62 -5.81 21.45
CA TYR A 230 2.10 -6.47 20.24
C TYR A 230 0.58 -6.79 20.30
N GLU A 231 -0.12 -6.40 21.36
CA GLU A 231 -1.50 -6.82 21.64
C GLU A 231 -2.64 -5.89 21.14
N PRO A 232 -2.50 -4.53 21.06
CA PRO A 232 -3.64 -3.65 20.77
C PRO A 232 -4.18 -3.73 19.35
N GLU A 233 -3.32 -3.89 18.34
CA GLU A 233 -3.73 -3.97 16.93
C GLU A 233 -4.39 -5.30 16.61
N GLU A 234 -3.82 -6.41 17.11
CA GLU A 234 -4.44 -7.73 17.03
C GLU A 234 -5.79 -7.76 17.76
N GLU A 235 -5.89 -7.12 18.93
CA GLU A 235 -7.16 -6.94 19.63
C GLU A 235 -8.15 -6.13 18.79
N ALA A 236 -7.71 -5.04 18.17
CA ALA A 236 -8.54 -4.19 17.32
C ALA A 236 -9.10 -4.92 16.10
N GLN A 237 -8.26 -5.71 15.44
CA GLN A 237 -8.64 -6.54 14.31
C GLN A 237 -9.62 -7.65 14.76
N ARG A 238 -9.31 -8.33 15.86
CA ARG A 238 -10.17 -9.39 16.42
C ARG A 238 -11.54 -8.88 16.84
N GLU A 239 -11.61 -7.70 17.46
CA GLU A 239 -12.86 -7.09 17.89
C GLU A 239 -13.59 -6.32 16.77
N GLY A 240 -12.91 -6.04 15.66
CA GLY A 240 -13.52 -5.45 14.46
C GLY A 240 -14.00 -4.00 14.65
N TYR A 241 -13.35 -3.22 15.52
CA TYR A 241 -13.77 -1.83 15.79
C TYR A 241 -13.10 -0.77 14.93
N VAL A 242 -12.19 -1.16 14.02
CA VAL A 242 -11.55 -0.29 13.02
C VAL A 242 -12.11 -0.58 11.62
N ASP A 243 -12.78 0.39 10.99
CA ASP A 243 -13.39 0.20 9.66
C ASP A 243 -12.43 0.42 8.48
N MET A 244 -11.30 1.08 8.71
CA MET A 244 -10.29 1.41 7.69
C MET A 244 -8.94 1.58 8.37
N TRP A 245 -7.92 0.92 7.85
CA TRP A 245 -6.53 1.04 8.27
C TRP A 245 -5.77 1.84 7.22
N ILE A 246 -5.00 2.83 7.68
CA ILE A 246 -4.05 3.61 6.89
C ILE A 246 -2.69 3.38 7.53
N ASP A 247 -1.98 2.39 7.02
CA ASP A 247 -0.70 1.95 7.58
C ASP A 247 0.43 2.94 7.24
N LEU A 248 1.53 2.87 7.98
CA LEU A 248 2.75 3.66 7.77
C LEU A 248 3.43 3.36 6.42
N GLU A 249 2.97 2.33 5.70
CA GLU A 249 3.46 1.96 4.37
C GLU A 249 3.10 3.02 3.30
N PHE A 250 3.74 4.18 3.42
CA PHE A 250 4.64 4.57 2.36
C PHE A 250 5.64 3.43 2.19
N ASP A 251 5.35 2.46 1.31
CA ASP A 251 6.24 1.33 1.06
C ASP A 251 7.64 1.84 0.67
N PRO A 252 8.65 1.76 1.56
CA PRO A 252 10.02 2.16 1.25
C PRO A 252 10.68 1.15 0.31
N GLN A 253 10.01 0.06 -0.09
CA GLN A 253 10.48 -0.81 -1.16
C GLN A 253 10.23 -0.21 -2.55
N THR A 254 9.33 0.75 -2.72
CA THR A 254 9.21 1.47 -4.01
C THR A 254 10.50 2.22 -4.37
N ASP A 255 11.23 2.72 -3.36
CA ASP A 255 12.56 3.32 -3.53
C ASP A 255 13.64 2.34 -4.00
N LYS A 256 13.44 1.01 -3.86
CA LYS A 256 14.41 0.01 -4.36
C LYS A 256 14.26 -0.27 -5.85
N TYR A 257 13.10 0.01 -6.44
CA TYR A 257 12.82 -0.33 -7.83
C TYR A 257 13.01 0.86 -8.77
N ALA A 258 12.87 2.08 -8.29
CA ALA A 258 13.16 3.28 -9.05
C ALA A 258 14.67 3.55 -9.12
N ASP A 259 15.11 4.12 -10.25
CA ASP A 259 16.42 4.72 -10.36
C ASP A 259 16.46 6.08 -9.61
N SER A 260 17.63 6.70 -9.51
CA SER A 260 17.82 7.95 -8.76
C SER A 260 17.00 9.15 -9.27
N ASP A 261 16.47 9.09 -10.49
CA ASP A 261 15.56 10.09 -11.06
C ASP A 261 14.08 9.81 -10.74
N GLY A 262 13.81 8.77 -9.95
CA GLY A 262 12.49 8.35 -9.52
C GLY A 262 11.71 7.53 -10.54
N HIS A 263 12.31 7.20 -11.69
CA HIS A 263 11.69 6.34 -12.69
C HIS A 263 12.04 4.88 -12.48
N PHE A 264 11.03 4.01 -12.53
CA PHE A 264 11.24 2.56 -12.63
C PHE A 264 11.62 2.13 -14.05
N ARG A 265 12.74 1.43 -14.18
CA ARG A 265 13.19 0.82 -15.44
C ARG A 265 13.35 -0.69 -15.27
N ARG A 266 12.49 -1.45 -15.96
CA ARG A 266 12.50 -2.92 -15.90
C ARG A 266 13.76 -3.46 -16.56
N LYS A 267 14.53 -4.29 -15.84
CA LYS A 267 15.65 -5.06 -16.40
C LYS A 267 15.13 -6.15 -17.33
N GLU A 268 15.83 -6.37 -18.44
CA GLU A 268 15.47 -7.41 -19.41
C GLU A 268 15.80 -8.82 -18.88
N SER A 269 15.02 -9.81 -19.33
CA SER A 269 15.26 -11.22 -19.06
C SER A 269 16.47 -11.75 -19.82
N ILE A 270 17.33 -12.53 -19.14
CA ILE A 270 18.61 -13.02 -19.69
C ILE A 270 18.45 -14.40 -20.35
N PHE A 271 17.67 -15.32 -19.76
CA PHE A 271 17.45 -16.64 -20.35
C PHE A 271 16.39 -16.53 -21.45
N ARG A 272 16.83 -16.73 -22.71
CA ARG A 272 16.02 -16.50 -23.92
C ARG A 272 16.11 -17.68 -24.92
N SER A 273 16.45 -18.88 -24.45
CA SER A 273 16.49 -20.08 -25.31
C SER A 273 15.08 -20.51 -25.70
N PHE A 274 14.95 -21.22 -26.83
CA PHE A 274 13.67 -21.66 -27.39
C PHE A 274 13.59 -23.19 -27.45
N ILE A 275 12.42 -23.72 -27.07
CA ILE A 275 12.06 -25.13 -27.32
C ILE A 275 11.73 -25.29 -28.80
N SER A 276 12.00 -26.48 -29.35
CA SER A 276 11.68 -26.84 -30.72
C SER A 276 10.85 -28.12 -30.79
N HIS A 277 9.87 -28.17 -31.69
CA HIS A 277 9.15 -29.39 -32.06
C HIS A 277 10.03 -30.41 -32.80
N ASP A 278 11.19 -30.01 -33.33
CA ASP A 278 12.15 -30.93 -33.93
C ASP A 278 12.69 -31.89 -32.84
N PRO A 279 12.44 -33.21 -32.96
CA PRO A 279 12.87 -34.18 -31.96
C PRO A 279 14.40 -34.30 -31.85
N THR A 280 15.15 -33.79 -32.84
CA THR A 280 16.62 -33.78 -32.86
C THR A 280 17.23 -32.53 -32.24
N ALA A 281 16.41 -31.50 -31.96
CA ALA A 281 16.88 -30.28 -31.32
C ALA A 281 17.33 -30.54 -29.86
N ASP A 282 18.30 -29.75 -29.41
CA ASP A 282 18.85 -29.90 -28.05
C ASP A 282 17.78 -29.65 -26.97
N LEU A 283 16.87 -28.71 -27.24
CA LEU A 283 15.69 -28.39 -26.44
C LEU A 283 14.41 -28.86 -27.16
N SER A 284 14.31 -30.17 -27.42
CA SER A 284 13.14 -30.76 -28.05
C SER A 284 11.91 -30.86 -27.13
N ALA A 285 10.74 -30.54 -27.67
CA ALA A 285 9.47 -30.61 -26.97
C ALA A 285 9.07 -32.06 -26.63
N GLU A 286 9.11 -32.39 -25.34
CA GLU A 286 8.88 -33.73 -24.81
C GLU A 286 7.95 -33.71 -23.58
N ARG A 287 7.08 -34.73 -23.47
CA ARG A 287 6.18 -34.90 -22.33
C ARG A 287 6.98 -35.10 -21.05
N GLY A 288 6.68 -34.30 -20.02
CA GLY A 288 7.27 -34.43 -18.70
C GLY A 288 8.72 -33.98 -18.60
N ARG A 289 9.30 -33.34 -19.63
CA ARG A 289 10.68 -32.80 -19.60
C ARG A 289 10.78 -31.44 -18.90
N TYR A 290 9.77 -30.59 -19.06
CA TYR A 290 9.81 -29.19 -18.65
C TYR A 290 8.96 -28.92 -17.41
N ILE A 291 9.44 -28.02 -16.55
CA ILE A 291 8.71 -27.48 -15.40
C ILE A 291 8.53 -25.98 -15.61
N LEU A 292 7.33 -25.48 -15.36
CA LEU A 292 7.02 -24.06 -15.27
C LEU A 292 6.91 -23.67 -13.79
N TYR A 293 7.84 -22.85 -13.30
CA TYR A 293 7.74 -22.23 -11.98
C TYR A 293 6.97 -20.93 -12.06
N LEU A 294 5.96 -20.77 -11.20
CA LEU A 294 4.92 -19.76 -11.35
C LEU A 294 4.56 -19.09 -10.01
N GLY A 295 4.61 -17.76 -9.95
CA GLY A 295 3.99 -16.99 -8.87
C GLY A 295 2.58 -16.57 -9.27
N LEU A 296 1.58 -16.93 -8.45
CA LEU A 296 0.15 -16.72 -8.76
C LEU A 296 -0.26 -15.25 -8.87
N SER A 297 0.41 -14.35 -8.14
CA SER A 297 0.18 -12.91 -8.21
C SER A 297 0.69 -12.28 -9.53
N CYS A 298 1.75 -12.83 -10.13
CA CYS A 298 2.49 -12.19 -11.21
C CYS A 298 1.72 -12.20 -12.56
N PRO A 299 1.47 -11.04 -13.19
CA PRO A 299 0.77 -10.98 -14.48
C PRO A 299 1.56 -11.57 -15.65
N TRP A 300 2.90 -11.57 -15.58
CA TRP A 300 3.77 -12.16 -16.60
C TRP A 300 3.72 -13.68 -16.54
N ALA A 301 3.77 -14.24 -15.33
CA ALA A 301 3.64 -15.67 -15.10
C ALA A 301 2.23 -16.14 -15.46
N HIS A 302 1.20 -15.36 -15.11
CA HIS A 302 -0.18 -15.67 -15.46
C HIS A 302 -0.39 -15.88 -16.97
N ARG A 303 0.35 -15.18 -17.85
CA ARG A 303 0.28 -15.41 -19.31
C ARG A 303 0.66 -16.84 -19.69
N THR A 304 1.74 -17.36 -19.11
CA THR A 304 2.24 -18.69 -19.45
C THR A 304 1.31 -19.78 -18.90
N ASN A 305 0.74 -19.59 -17.71
CA ASN A 305 -0.26 -20.52 -17.17
C ASN A 305 -1.57 -20.46 -17.97
N LEU A 306 -2.01 -19.26 -18.36
CA LEU A 306 -3.19 -19.08 -19.19
C LEU A 306 -3.04 -19.81 -20.54
N VAL A 307 -1.90 -19.67 -21.20
CA VAL A 307 -1.64 -20.38 -22.48
C VAL A 307 -1.49 -21.89 -22.26
N ARG A 308 -0.84 -22.33 -21.18
CA ARG A 308 -0.75 -23.75 -20.79
C ARG A 308 -2.13 -24.39 -20.66
N SER A 309 -3.04 -23.72 -19.93
CA SER A 309 -4.43 -24.16 -19.76
C SER A 309 -5.26 -24.01 -21.03
N LEU A 310 -5.05 -22.97 -21.84
CA LEU A 310 -5.75 -22.86 -23.11
C LEU A 310 -5.34 -24.01 -24.05
N LYS A 311 -4.06 -24.37 -24.10
CA LYS A 311 -3.50 -25.34 -25.07
C LYS A 311 -3.64 -26.82 -24.67
N GLY A 312 -4.02 -27.17 -23.45
CA GLY A 312 -4.04 -28.58 -23.05
C GLY A 312 -2.67 -29.12 -22.64
N LEU A 313 -1.76 -28.24 -22.21
CA LEU A 313 -0.38 -28.62 -21.89
C LEU A 313 -0.22 -29.13 -20.46
N GLU A 314 -1.31 -29.32 -19.71
CA GLU A 314 -1.25 -29.64 -18.28
C GLU A 314 -0.55 -30.96 -17.99
N ASP A 315 -0.77 -31.99 -18.83
CA ASP A 315 -0.15 -33.31 -18.73
C ASP A 315 1.22 -33.40 -19.44
N ILE A 316 1.69 -32.29 -20.02
CA ILE A 316 2.95 -32.22 -20.79
C ILE A 316 3.99 -31.41 -20.03
N ILE A 317 3.57 -30.28 -19.47
CA ILE A 317 4.42 -29.33 -18.76
C ILE A 317 3.95 -29.26 -17.31
N GLU A 318 4.83 -29.69 -16.42
CA GLU A 318 4.63 -29.66 -14.98
C GLU A 318 4.58 -28.21 -14.49
N LEU A 319 3.70 -27.91 -13.54
CA LEU A 319 3.53 -26.58 -12.97
C LEU A 319 3.84 -26.62 -11.47
N VAL A 320 4.76 -25.78 -11.02
CA VAL A 320 5.10 -25.65 -9.60
C VAL A 320 4.86 -24.20 -9.17
N ILE A 321 4.07 -24.03 -8.11
CA ILE A 321 3.76 -22.72 -7.55
C ILE A 321 4.87 -22.29 -6.59
N VAL A 322 5.27 -21.03 -6.69
CA VAL A 322 6.22 -20.38 -5.77
C VAL A 322 5.58 -19.13 -5.18
N ASP A 323 5.90 -18.84 -3.92
CA ASP A 323 5.38 -17.70 -3.18
C ASP A 323 6.50 -16.72 -2.83
N ARG A 324 6.11 -15.52 -2.39
CA ARG A 324 7.05 -14.55 -1.86
C ARG A 324 7.62 -15.06 -0.53
N LYS A 325 8.95 -15.11 -0.44
CA LYS A 325 9.69 -15.51 0.77
C LYS A 325 10.82 -14.54 1.06
N GLN A 326 11.16 -14.39 2.34
CA GLN A 326 12.36 -13.66 2.75
C GLN A 326 13.61 -14.44 2.33
N GLY A 327 14.43 -13.86 1.46
CA GLY A 327 15.73 -14.37 1.07
C GLY A 327 16.89 -13.57 1.67
N PRO A 328 18.14 -14.00 1.40
CA PRO A 328 19.35 -13.33 1.90
C PRO A 328 19.46 -11.85 1.49
N ASP A 329 19.00 -11.51 0.28
CA ASP A 329 19.13 -10.17 -0.32
C ASP A 329 17.79 -9.41 -0.33
N GLY A 330 16.80 -9.86 0.46
CA GLY A 330 15.44 -9.34 0.48
C GLY A 330 14.40 -10.33 -0.05
N LEU A 331 13.22 -9.81 -0.39
CA LEU A 331 12.10 -10.62 -0.86
C LEU A 331 12.45 -11.34 -2.17
N THR A 332 12.20 -12.64 -2.23
CA THR A 332 12.46 -13.49 -3.40
C THR A 332 11.32 -14.49 -3.60
N TRP A 333 11.46 -15.37 -4.59
CA TRP A 333 10.53 -16.47 -4.84
C TRP A 333 11.04 -17.73 -4.16
N GLY A 334 10.17 -18.41 -3.41
CA GLY A 334 10.51 -19.64 -2.73
C GLY A 334 9.37 -20.64 -2.71
N PHE A 335 9.71 -21.86 -2.32
CA PHE A 335 8.79 -22.99 -2.28
C PHE A 335 8.26 -23.14 -0.86
N GLU A 336 6.96 -23.40 -0.69
CA GLU A 336 6.35 -23.65 0.63
C GLU A 336 7.08 -24.81 1.33
N GLU A 337 7.11 -25.96 0.66
CA GLU A 337 7.93 -27.12 0.99
C GLU A 337 9.16 -27.20 0.07
N LYS A 338 10.17 -28.00 0.43
CA LYS A 338 11.35 -28.17 -0.43
C LYS A 338 10.95 -28.75 -1.79
N GLU A 339 11.48 -28.17 -2.85
CA GLU A 339 11.27 -28.66 -4.20
C GLU A 339 11.86 -30.09 -4.34
N PRO A 340 11.13 -31.04 -4.94
CA PRO A 340 11.46 -32.46 -4.88
C PRO A 340 12.66 -32.90 -5.73
N LEU A 341 13.02 -32.19 -6.80
CA LEU A 341 14.16 -32.56 -7.66
C LEU A 341 15.50 -32.33 -6.99
N TYR A 342 15.68 -31.18 -6.33
CA TYR A 342 16.99 -30.76 -5.81
C TYR A 342 16.99 -30.44 -4.31
N GLY A 343 15.82 -30.41 -3.66
CA GLY A 343 15.69 -30.02 -2.26
C GLY A 343 15.83 -28.51 -2.03
N PHE A 344 15.75 -27.72 -3.10
CA PHE A 344 15.85 -26.27 -3.06
C PHE A 344 14.66 -25.66 -2.33
N THR A 345 14.92 -24.51 -1.70
CA THR A 345 13.94 -23.74 -0.92
C THR A 345 13.60 -22.41 -1.58
N LEU A 346 14.49 -21.91 -2.45
CA LEU A 346 14.36 -20.65 -3.15
C LEU A 346 14.56 -20.85 -4.66
N LEU A 347 13.78 -20.14 -5.48
CA LEU A 347 13.88 -20.20 -6.93
C LEU A 347 15.25 -19.74 -7.44
N ARG A 348 15.92 -18.84 -6.70
CA ARG A 348 17.28 -18.35 -7.05
C ARG A 348 18.31 -19.48 -7.18
N GLU A 349 18.11 -20.58 -6.47
CA GLU A 349 19.02 -21.73 -6.50
C GLU A 349 19.01 -22.39 -7.89
N PHE A 350 17.88 -22.38 -8.60
CA PHE A 350 17.80 -22.84 -10.00
C PHE A 350 18.59 -21.94 -10.95
N TYR A 351 18.53 -20.62 -10.74
CA TYR A 351 19.28 -19.66 -11.57
C TYR A 351 20.80 -19.86 -11.40
N PHE A 352 21.27 -20.00 -10.17
CA PHE A 352 22.70 -20.27 -9.91
C PHE A 352 23.14 -21.67 -10.30
N LYS A 353 22.22 -22.64 -10.32
CA LYS A 353 22.49 -23.97 -10.88
C LYS A 353 22.65 -23.92 -12.39
N ALA A 354 21.82 -23.12 -13.08
CA ALA A 354 21.91 -22.93 -14.52
C ALA A 354 23.15 -22.11 -14.92
N ASP A 355 23.46 -21.07 -14.15
CA ASP A 355 24.62 -20.20 -14.34
C ASP A 355 25.14 -19.70 -12.97
N PRO A 356 26.27 -20.23 -12.47
CA PRO A 356 26.86 -19.80 -11.21
C PRO A 356 27.26 -18.31 -11.16
N GLN A 357 27.37 -17.64 -12.30
CA GLN A 357 27.73 -16.23 -12.43
C GLN A 357 26.51 -15.35 -12.75
N TYR A 358 25.28 -15.84 -12.52
CA TYR A 358 24.06 -15.11 -12.84
C TYR A 358 23.93 -13.78 -12.06
N GLU A 359 23.86 -12.66 -12.79
CA GLU A 359 23.70 -11.30 -12.22
C GLU A 359 22.32 -10.67 -12.51
N GLY A 360 21.43 -11.41 -13.17
CA GLY A 360 20.10 -10.93 -13.54
C GLY A 360 19.08 -10.96 -12.39
N SER A 361 17.83 -10.64 -12.74
CA SER A 361 16.72 -10.68 -11.78
C SER A 361 16.12 -12.09 -11.70
N ILE A 362 15.89 -12.57 -10.48
CA ILE A 362 15.19 -13.83 -10.24
C ILE A 362 13.69 -13.62 -10.44
N THR A 363 13.17 -14.01 -11.60
CA THR A 363 11.80 -13.70 -12.02
C THR A 363 10.93 -14.96 -12.16
N VAL A 364 9.62 -14.77 -12.06
CA VAL A 364 8.63 -15.70 -12.58
C VAL A 364 7.95 -15.06 -13.81
N PRO A 365 7.61 -15.82 -14.84
CA PRO A 365 7.74 -17.28 -14.96
C PRO A 365 9.19 -17.75 -15.17
N THR A 366 9.51 -18.97 -14.75
CA THR A 366 10.77 -19.65 -15.08
C THR A 366 10.46 -21.00 -15.72
N LEU A 367 10.84 -21.21 -16.98
CA LEU A 367 10.73 -22.49 -17.68
C LEU A 367 12.04 -23.27 -17.54
N TRP A 368 11.99 -24.41 -16.85
CA TRP A 368 13.14 -25.24 -16.50
C TRP A 368 13.17 -26.53 -17.33
N ASP A 369 14.35 -26.92 -17.80
CA ASP A 369 14.58 -28.22 -18.45
C ASP A 369 15.21 -29.22 -17.47
N LYS A 370 14.49 -30.30 -17.16
CA LYS A 370 14.99 -31.35 -16.27
C LYS A 370 16.16 -32.16 -16.84
N LYS A 371 16.28 -32.26 -18.17
CA LYS A 371 17.37 -33.03 -18.79
C LYS A 371 18.69 -32.27 -18.83
N LYS A 372 18.61 -30.98 -19.16
CA LYS A 372 19.78 -30.10 -19.25
C LYS A 372 20.11 -29.41 -17.93
N GLU A 373 19.19 -29.51 -16.96
CA GLU A 373 19.30 -28.86 -15.66
C GLU A 373 19.60 -27.37 -15.77
N THR A 374 18.85 -26.69 -16.65
CA THR A 374 19.05 -25.26 -16.93
C THR A 374 17.72 -24.53 -17.13
N VAL A 375 17.76 -23.21 -16.98
CA VAL A 375 16.63 -22.34 -17.32
C VAL A 375 16.58 -22.19 -18.84
N VAL A 376 15.47 -22.62 -19.45
CA VAL A 376 15.20 -22.43 -20.88
C VAL A 376 14.92 -20.95 -21.15
N SER A 377 13.91 -20.41 -20.47
CA SER A 377 13.52 -19.02 -20.62
C SER A 377 12.87 -18.50 -19.34
N ASN A 378 13.15 -17.24 -19.03
CA ASN A 378 12.44 -16.46 -18.02
C ASN A 378 11.73 -15.23 -18.63
N GLU A 379 11.48 -15.26 -19.94
CA GLU A 379 10.70 -14.25 -20.66
C GLU A 379 9.31 -14.78 -20.99
N SER A 380 8.28 -14.18 -20.40
CA SER A 380 6.89 -14.58 -20.58
C SER A 380 6.43 -14.56 -22.04
N SER A 381 6.89 -13.58 -22.86
CA SER A 381 6.49 -13.49 -24.27
C SER A 381 7.09 -14.60 -25.13
N ASP A 382 8.28 -15.07 -24.79
CA ASP A 382 8.96 -16.14 -25.50
C ASP A 382 8.31 -17.47 -25.13
N ILE A 383 8.05 -17.70 -23.84
CA ILE A 383 7.42 -18.93 -23.34
C ILE A 383 6.04 -19.14 -23.96
N ILE A 384 5.18 -18.12 -23.99
CA ILE A 384 3.85 -18.27 -24.60
C ILE A 384 3.96 -18.60 -26.09
N ARG A 385 4.91 -18.01 -26.81
CA ARG A 385 5.14 -18.31 -28.24
C ARG A 385 5.64 -19.73 -28.46
N MET A 386 6.49 -20.27 -27.57
CA MET A 386 6.82 -21.71 -27.59
C MET A 386 5.59 -22.59 -27.38
N PHE A 387 4.71 -22.22 -26.44
CA PHE A 387 3.54 -23.02 -26.09
C PHE A 387 2.45 -23.01 -27.16
N TYR A 388 2.44 -22.01 -28.05
CA TYR A 388 1.51 -21.98 -29.17
C TYR A 388 1.73 -23.18 -30.10
N THR A 389 2.98 -23.45 -30.51
CA THR A 389 3.26 -24.38 -31.62
C THR A 389 4.20 -25.53 -31.27
N GLU A 390 5.18 -25.35 -30.39
CA GLU A 390 6.30 -26.30 -30.28
C GLU A 390 5.90 -27.65 -29.67
N PHE A 391 4.75 -27.71 -29.00
CA PHE A 391 4.21 -28.93 -28.40
C PHE A 391 3.01 -29.51 -29.18
N ASP A 392 2.65 -28.95 -30.34
CA ASP A 392 1.45 -29.33 -31.09
C ASP A 392 1.44 -30.82 -31.48
N HIS A 393 2.59 -31.41 -31.81
CA HIS A 393 2.69 -32.84 -32.16
C HIS A 393 2.34 -33.76 -30.99
N LEU A 394 2.35 -33.27 -29.75
CA LEU A 394 1.96 -34.01 -28.54
C LEU A 394 0.50 -33.79 -28.13
N LEU A 395 -0.20 -32.86 -28.79
CA LEU A 395 -1.58 -32.50 -28.49
C LEU A 395 -2.58 -33.21 -29.43
N PRO A 396 -3.82 -33.44 -28.95
CA PRO A 396 -4.97 -33.78 -29.79
C PRO A 396 -5.16 -32.76 -30.92
N GLU A 397 -5.67 -33.21 -32.06
CA GLU A 397 -5.77 -32.40 -33.28
C GLU A 397 -6.54 -31.09 -33.04
N GLU A 398 -7.64 -31.15 -32.30
CA GLU A 398 -8.51 -30.02 -31.95
C GLU A 398 -7.82 -28.95 -31.07
N LEU A 399 -6.74 -29.29 -30.37
CA LEU A 399 -5.99 -28.36 -29.52
C LEU A 399 -4.73 -27.79 -30.20
N ARG A 400 -4.37 -28.29 -31.38
CA ARG A 400 -3.24 -27.79 -32.16
C ARG A 400 -3.52 -26.41 -32.71
N GLU A 401 -2.48 -25.57 -32.79
CA GLU A 401 -2.62 -24.16 -33.15
C GLU A 401 -3.22 -23.99 -34.55
N VAL A 402 -2.77 -24.81 -35.50
CA VAL A 402 -3.24 -24.80 -36.89
C VAL A 402 -4.73 -25.09 -37.04
N ASN A 403 -5.34 -25.76 -36.06
CA ASN A 403 -6.74 -26.15 -36.08
C ASN A 403 -7.63 -25.19 -35.30
N ARG A 404 -7.06 -24.14 -34.71
CA ARG A 404 -7.82 -23.15 -33.97
C ARG A 404 -8.53 -22.15 -34.89
N PRO A 405 -9.73 -21.71 -34.51
CA PRO A 405 -10.43 -20.63 -35.20
C PRO A 405 -9.53 -19.41 -35.41
N GLY A 406 -9.53 -18.85 -36.62
CA GLY A 406 -8.74 -17.66 -36.96
C GLY A 406 -7.23 -17.91 -37.18
N GLY A 407 -6.76 -19.15 -37.10
CA GLY A 407 -5.34 -19.49 -37.25
C GLY A 407 -4.55 -19.43 -35.93
N GLY A 408 -5.24 -19.53 -34.78
CA GLY A 408 -4.62 -19.58 -33.46
C GLY A 408 -4.43 -18.21 -32.80
N PHE A 409 -3.55 -18.17 -31.81
CA PHE A 409 -3.23 -17.00 -31.01
C PHE A 409 -2.30 -16.01 -31.71
N TYR A 410 -1.46 -16.49 -32.64
CA TYR A 410 -0.52 -15.64 -33.38
C TYR A 410 -0.52 -15.89 -34.91
N PRO A 411 -1.68 -15.68 -35.56
CA PRO A 411 -1.88 -16.03 -36.96
C PRO A 411 -1.13 -15.07 -37.90
N VAL A 412 -0.56 -15.61 -38.98
CA VAL A 412 0.36 -14.89 -39.90
C VAL A 412 -0.22 -13.56 -40.39
N GLN A 413 -1.50 -13.54 -40.76
CA GLN A 413 -2.17 -12.37 -41.34
C GLN A 413 -2.43 -11.23 -40.34
N LEU A 414 -2.30 -11.45 -39.03
CA LEU A 414 -2.48 -10.43 -38.00
C LEU A 414 -1.19 -10.10 -37.24
N ARG A 415 -0.05 -10.73 -37.56
CA ARG A 415 1.18 -10.61 -36.75
C ARG A 415 1.67 -9.18 -36.63
N GLU A 416 1.72 -8.46 -37.75
CA GLU A 416 2.18 -7.07 -37.76
C GLU A 416 1.29 -6.19 -36.86
N ASP A 417 -0.03 -6.31 -36.99
CA ASP A 417 -0.98 -5.54 -36.18
C ASP A 417 -0.92 -5.94 -34.69
N ILE A 418 -0.79 -7.23 -34.39
CA ILE A 418 -0.64 -7.75 -33.03
C ILE A 418 0.65 -7.23 -32.41
N ASP A 419 1.78 -7.26 -33.12
CA ASP A 419 3.07 -6.78 -32.63
C ASP A 419 3.04 -5.27 -32.38
N VAL A 420 2.43 -4.48 -33.29
CA VAL A 420 2.22 -3.04 -33.09
C VAL A 420 1.38 -2.77 -31.84
N LEU A 421 0.26 -3.49 -31.65
CA LEU A 421 -0.59 -3.35 -30.48
C LEU A 421 0.16 -3.73 -29.20
N ASN A 422 0.81 -4.89 -29.20
CA ASN A 422 1.54 -5.43 -28.05
C ASN A 422 2.67 -4.53 -27.60
N ALA A 423 3.35 -3.82 -28.52
CA ALA A 423 4.46 -2.93 -28.18
C ALA A 423 4.00 -1.78 -27.28
N TRP A 424 2.96 -1.03 -27.68
CA TRP A 424 2.48 0.09 -26.85
C TRP A 424 1.64 -0.38 -25.66
N VAL A 425 0.90 -1.49 -25.76
CA VAL A 425 0.21 -2.09 -24.60
C VAL A 425 1.23 -2.53 -23.56
N TYR A 426 2.37 -3.11 -23.95
CA TYR A 426 3.44 -3.43 -23.01
C TYR A 426 4.00 -2.17 -22.36
N ASP A 427 4.44 -1.20 -23.16
CA ASP A 427 5.12 -0.01 -22.65
C ASP A 427 4.25 0.87 -21.75
N LYS A 428 2.98 1.06 -22.15
CA LYS A 428 2.04 2.02 -21.53
C LYS A 428 1.02 1.40 -20.59
N ILE A 429 0.70 0.11 -20.72
CA ILE A 429 -0.30 -0.56 -19.87
C ILE A 429 0.35 -1.61 -19.00
N ASN A 430 0.87 -2.70 -19.56
CA ASN A 430 1.37 -3.83 -18.77
C ASN A 430 2.56 -3.44 -17.88
N ASN A 431 3.52 -2.70 -18.43
CA ASN A 431 4.62 -2.13 -17.67
C ASN A 431 4.30 -0.72 -17.15
N GLY A 432 3.35 -0.01 -17.78
CA GLY A 432 2.96 1.34 -17.36
C GLY A 432 2.37 1.42 -15.96
N VAL A 433 1.59 0.41 -15.53
CA VAL A 433 1.11 0.33 -14.14
C VAL A 433 2.27 0.21 -13.14
N TYR A 434 3.33 -0.52 -13.48
CA TYR A 434 4.53 -0.64 -12.64
C TYR A 434 5.36 0.65 -12.66
N LYS A 435 5.54 1.29 -13.83
CA LYS A 435 6.21 2.60 -13.92
C LYS A 435 5.50 3.67 -13.10
N THR A 436 4.18 3.59 -13.01
CA THR A 436 3.35 4.47 -12.18
C THR A 436 3.47 4.13 -10.70
N GLY A 437 3.30 2.85 -10.35
CA GLY A 437 3.28 2.41 -8.95
C GLY A 437 4.62 2.47 -8.23
N PHE A 438 5.72 2.25 -8.95
CA PHE A 438 7.07 2.32 -8.42
C PHE A 438 7.74 3.69 -8.61
N ALA A 439 7.02 4.69 -9.11
CA ALA A 439 7.58 6.04 -9.19
C ALA A 439 7.74 6.64 -7.79
N THR A 440 8.93 7.17 -7.51
CA THR A 440 9.24 7.75 -6.18
C THR A 440 9.21 9.28 -6.18
N THR A 441 9.13 9.89 -7.37
CA THR A 441 8.91 11.33 -7.55
C THR A 441 7.54 11.60 -8.17
N GLN A 442 6.94 12.74 -7.85
CA GLN A 442 5.66 13.16 -8.45
C GLN A 442 5.78 13.33 -9.97
N GLU A 443 6.92 13.84 -10.45
CA GLU A 443 7.20 13.98 -11.89
C GLU A 443 7.23 12.62 -12.60
N ALA A 444 7.95 11.63 -12.06
CA ALA A 444 8.00 10.30 -12.65
C ALA A 444 6.62 9.61 -12.62
N TYR A 445 5.85 9.82 -11.55
CA TYR A 445 4.48 9.33 -11.45
C TYR A 445 3.58 9.97 -12.52
N ASP A 446 3.59 11.30 -12.64
CA ASP A 446 2.76 12.04 -13.59
C ASP A 446 3.13 11.66 -15.04
N ALA A 447 4.42 11.48 -15.32
CA ALA A 447 4.94 11.06 -16.63
C ALA A 447 4.46 9.66 -17.07
N ASN A 448 3.93 8.83 -16.16
CA ASN A 448 3.45 7.47 -16.47
C ASN A 448 1.95 7.30 -16.28
N VAL A 449 1.33 7.97 -15.29
CA VAL A 449 -0.10 7.83 -15.04
C VAL A 449 -0.94 8.38 -16.20
N TYR A 450 -0.59 9.54 -16.79
CA TYR A 450 -1.37 10.08 -17.90
C TYR A 450 -1.24 9.22 -19.17
N PRO A 451 -0.03 8.81 -19.63
CA PRO A 451 0.10 7.91 -20.77
C PRO A 451 -0.57 6.53 -20.57
N LEU A 452 -0.63 6.03 -19.34
CA LEU A 452 -1.37 4.82 -19.01
C LEU A 452 -2.87 4.97 -19.33
N PHE A 453 -3.49 6.05 -18.87
CA PHE A 453 -4.92 6.28 -19.11
C PHE A 453 -5.22 6.67 -20.56
N GLU A 454 -4.32 7.38 -21.25
CA GLU A 454 -4.41 7.60 -22.71
C GLU A 454 -4.37 6.27 -23.48
N ALA A 455 -3.52 5.34 -23.07
CA ALA A 455 -3.45 4.02 -23.68
C ALA A 455 -4.70 3.17 -23.40
N LEU A 456 -5.29 3.26 -22.19
CA LEU A 456 -6.57 2.62 -21.88
C LEU A 456 -7.72 3.22 -22.70
N ASP A 457 -7.77 4.55 -22.85
CA ASP A 457 -8.72 5.23 -23.74
C ASP A 457 -8.57 4.72 -25.19
N ARG A 458 -7.33 4.54 -25.66
CA ARG A 458 -7.05 3.94 -26.98
C ARG A 458 -7.55 2.51 -27.12
N VAL A 459 -7.40 1.65 -26.10
CA VAL A 459 -7.95 0.28 -26.11
C VAL A 459 -9.48 0.32 -26.16
N GLU A 460 -10.11 1.19 -25.37
CA GLU A 460 -11.57 1.36 -25.35
C GLU A 460 -12.10 1.79 -26.72
N ASP A 461 -11.42 2.71 -27.39
CA ASP A 461 -11.76 3.13 -28.75
C ASP A 461 -11.50 2.02 -29.77
N HIS A 462 -10.38 1.29 -29.65
CA HIS A 462 -10.05 0.15 -30.50
C HIS A 462 -11.16 -0.91 -30.47
N LEU A 463 -11.61 -1.30 -29.27
CA LEU A 463 -12.75 -2.21 -29.09
C LEU A 463 -14.08 -1.64 -29.60
N GLY A 464 -14.16 -0.34 -29.92
CA GLY A 464 -15.34 0.28 -30.53
C GLY A 464 -15.37 0.21 -32.05
N GLN A 465 -14.26 -0.15 -32.69
CA GLN A 465 -14.12 -0.17 -34.15
C GLN A 465 -14.74 -1.44 -34.76
N ALA A 466 -15.19 -1.32 -36.02
CA ALA A 466 -15.69 -2.46 -36.78
C ALA A 466 -14.57 -3.50 -36.97
N GLY A 467 -14.85 -4.77 -36.65
CA GLY A 467 -13.86 -5.86 -36.74
C GLY A 467 -12.99 -6.05 -35.48
N HIS A 468 -13.20 -5.26 -34.43
CA HIS A 468 -12.45 -5.35 -33.15
C HIS A 468 -13.35 -5.75 -31.96
N GLN A 469 -14.34 -6.58 -32.25
CA GLN A 469 -15.26 -7.20 -31.30
C GLN A 469 -15.53 -8.65 -31.75
N PRO A 470 -15.78 -9.59 -30.83
CA PRO A 470 -15.76 -9.43 -29.38
C PRO A 470 -14.36 -9.32 -28.74
N TYR A 471 -13.29 -9.60 -29.49
CA TYR A 471 -11.89 -9.54 -29.04
C TYR A 471 -11.09 -8.48 -29.80
N LEU A 472 -9.85 -8.23 -29.38
CA LEU A 472 -9.02 -7.14 -29.91
C LEU A 472 -8.77 -7.21 -31.41
N PHE A 473 -8.84 -8.39 -32.03
CA PHE A 473 -8.72 -8.57 -33.49
C PHE A 473 -9.89 -9.36 -34.08
N GLY A 474 -11.10 -9.14 -33.54
CA GLY A 474 -12.35 -9.64 -34.09
C GLY A 474 -12.87 -10.87 -33.36
N ASP A 475 -13.22 -11.90 -34.12
CA ASP A 475 -13.91 -13.10 -33.60
C ASP A 475 -13.02 -14.04 -32.78
N ASN A 476 -11.69 -13.88 -32.87
CA ASN A 476 -10.72 -14.81 -32.32
C ASN A 476 -9.85 -14.20 -31.21
N ILE A 477 -9.67 -14.97 -30.14
CA ILE A 477 -8.71 -14.64 -29.07
C ILE A 477 -7.30 -14.73 -29.66
N THR A 478 -6.51 -13.69 -29.45
CA THR A 478 -5.12 -13.61 -29.91
C THR A 478 -4.16 -13.43 -28.74
N GLU A 479 -2.86 -13.48 -29.02
CA GLU A 479 -1.80 -13.11 -28.07
C GLU A 479 -2.04 -11.72 -27.46
N ALA A 480 -2.60 -10.78 -28.23
CA ALA A 480 -2.94 -9.45 -27.74
C ALA A 480 -3.94 -9.51 -26.58
N ASP A 481 -4.99 -10.32 -26.71
CA ASP A 481 -6.01 -10.48 -25.67
C ASP A 481 -5.40 -11.11 -24.41
N ILE A 482 -4.60 -12.16 -24.58
CA ILE A 482 -3.90 -12.86 -23.49
C ILE A 482 -2.99 -11.90 -22.72
N ARG A 483 -2.21 -11.08 -23.42
CA ARG A 483 -1.25 -10.15 -22.80
C ARG A 483 -1.92 -8.99 -22.09
N LEU A 484 -3.03 -8.46 -22.64
CA LEU A 484 -3.79 -7.38 -22.01
C LEU A 484 -4.59 -7.89 -20.81
N TYR A 485 -5.19 -9.08 -20.92
CA TYR A 485 -6.09 -9.63 -19.90
C TYR A 485 -5.45 -9.70 -18.53
N THR A 486 -4.20 -10.17 -18.45
CA THR A 486 -3.54 -10.36 -17.15
C THR A 486 -3.33 -9.05 -16.38
N THR A 487 -3.26 -7.91 -17.09
CA THR A 487 -3.21 -6.57 -16.47
C THR A 487 -4.60 -6.07 -16.11
N ILE A 488 -5.57 -6.15 -17.03
CA ILE A 488 -6.94 -5.66 -16.79
C ILE A 488 -7.61 -6.41 -15.63
N ALA A 489 -7.40 -7.73 -15.53
CA ALA A 489 -7.92 -8.53 -14.42
C ALA A 489 -7.41 -8.06 -13.04
N ARG A 490 -6.27 -7.36 -12.98
CA ARG A 490 -5.65 -6.86 -11.74
C ARG A 490 -5.90 -5.37 -11.51
N PHE A 491 -6.45 -4.66 -12.50
CA PHE A 491 -6.47 -3.20 -12.49
C PHE A 491 -7.30 -2.64 -11.32
N ASP A 492 -8.59 -2.96 -11.26
CA ASP A 492 -9.48 -2.42 -10.23
C ASP A 492 -9.20 -3.00 -8.82
N VAL A 493 -8.68 -4.24 -8.74
CA VAL A 493 -8.49 -4.96 -7.47
C VAL A 493 -7.15 -4.66 -6.81
N ALA A 494 -6.12 -4.31 -7.59
CA ALA A 494 -4.76 -4.09 -7.11
C ALA A 494 -4.21 -2.74 -7.59
N TYR A 495 -4.05 -2.56 -8.91
CA TYR A 495 -3.30 -1.41 -9.45
C TYR A 495 -3.94 -0.05 -9.17
N TYR A 496 -5.27 0.01 -9.11
CA TYR A 496 -5.99 1.23 -8.76
C TYR A 496 -5.56 1.78 -7.39
N SER A 497 -5.45 0.90 -6.40
CA SER A 497 -5.10 1.29 -5.02
C SER A 497 -3.59 1.25 -4.79
N ILE A 498 -2.97 0.09 -4.98
CA ILE A 498 -1.56 -0.18 -4.65
C ILE A 498 -0.62 0.69 -5.50
N PHE A 499 -0.81 0.67 -6.82
CA PHE A 499 -0.02 1.47 -7.77
C PHE A 499 -0.59 2.85 -8.04
N ARG A 500 -1.65 3.24 -7.30
CA ARG A 500 -2.31 4.54 -7.41
C ARG A 500 -2.76 4.86 -8.84
N CYS A 501 -3.03 3.86 -9.67
CA CYS A 501 -3.55 4.04 -11.03
C CYS A 501 -5.04 4.41 -10.98
N ASN A 502 -5.37 5.59 -10.44
CA ASN A 502 -6.70 5.90 -9.92
C ASN A 502 -7.40 7.11 -10.55
N LEU A 503 -7.09 7.46 -11.80
CA LEU A 503 -7.86 8.48 -12.52
C LEU A 503 -9.26 7.98 -12.92
N LYS A 504 -9.37 6.69 -13.28
CA LYS A 504 -10.59 5.99 -13.70
C LYS A 504 -10.53 4.52 -13.27
N MET A 505 -11.67 3.86 -13.13
CA MET A 505 -11.78 2.41 -12.92
C MET A 505 -12.26 1.69 -14.19
N ILE A 506 -11.78 0.48 -14.45
CA ILE A 506 -12.22 -0.33 -15.59
C ILE A 506 -13.74 -0.56 -15.55
N ARG A 507 -14.27 -0.97 -14.40
CA ARG A 507 -15.69 -1.35 -14.29
C ARG A 507 -16.69 -0.21 -14.51
N TYR A 508 -16.29 1.04 -14.27
CA TYR A 508 -17.18 2.19 -14.30
C TYR A 508 -16.95 3.11 -15.50
N ASP A 509 -15.70 3.27 -15.93
CA ASP A 509 -15.33 4.28 -16.92
C ASP A 509 -14.99 3.70 -18.30
N TYR A 510 -14.77 2.38 -18.39
CA TYR A 510 -14.38 1.69 -19.62
C TYR A 510 -15.35 0.55 -19.99
N PRO A 511 -16.56 0.88 -20.49
CA PRO A 511 -17.62 -0.12 -20.70
C PRO A 511 -17.25 -1.23 -21.69
N ARG A 512 -16.48 -0.95 -22.75
CA ARG A 512 -16.08 -1.97 -23.73
C ARG A 512 -14.95 -2.84 -23.21
N ILE A 513 -13.93 -2.28 -22.55
CA ILE A 513 -12.89 -3.07 -21.87
C ILE A 513 -13.53 -3.94 -20.79
N HIS A 514 -14.44 -3.39 -19.98
CA HIS A 514 -15.13 -4.15 -18.95
C HIS A 514 -15.95 -5.31 -19.52
N LEU A 515 -16.64 -5.09 -20.64
CA LEU A 515 -17.37 -6.14 -21.36
C LEU A 515 -16.43 -7.20 -21.95
N TRP A 516 -15.36 -6.78 -22.62
CA TRP A 516 -14.33 -7.66 -23.18
C TRP A 516 -13.68 -8.53 -22.09
N TYR A 517 -13.29 -7.92 -20.97
CA TYR A 517 -12.70 -8.61 -19.82
C TYR A 517 -13.67 -9.64 -19.24
N ARG A 518 -14.94 -9.26 -19.04
CA ARG A 518 -15.96 -10.17 -18.51
C ARG A 518 -16.26 -11.32 -19.46
N ARG A 519 -16.27 -11.08 -20.78
CA ARG A 519 -16.41 -12.14 -21.77
C ARG A 519 -15.29 -13.17 -21.62
N LEU A 520 -14.03 -12.74 -21.52
CA LEU A 520 -12.91 -13.65 -21.32
C LEU A 520 -12.98 -14.37 -19.97
N TYR A 521 -13.17 -13.63 -18.87
CA TYR A 521 -13.19 -14.20 -17.52
C TYR A 521 -14.32 -15.21 -17.32
N TRP A 522 -15.52 -14.96 -17.83
CA TRP A 522 -16.68 -15.84 -17.63
C TRP A 522 -16.88 -16.87 -18.75
N ASP A 523 -16.03 -16.92 -19.77
CA ASP A 523 -16.10 -17.95 -20.80
C ASP A 523 -15.55 -19.28 -20.24
N GLU A 524 -16.47 -20.18 -19.88
CA GLU A 524 -16.21 -21.55 -19.45
C GLU A 524 -16.56 -22.56 -20.56
N SER A 525 -16.70 -22.10 -21.82
CA SER A 525 -16.95 -22.99 -22.96
C SER A 525 -15.72 -23.80 -23.34
N GLU A 526 -15.91 -24.81 -24.20
CA GLU A 526 -14.81 -25.61 -24.79
C GLU A 526 -13.73 -24.76 -25.46
N ARG A 527 -14.10 -23.57 -25.95
CA ARG A 527 -13.17 -22.64 -26.60
C ARG A 527 -12.01 -22.23 -25.70
N THR A 528 -12.30 -21.93 -24.44
CA THR A 528 -11.34 -21.42 -23.45
C THR A 528 -11.03 -22.43 -22.38
N ARG A 529 -11.82 -23.50 -22.25
CA ARG A 529 -11.75 -24.49 -21.18
C ARG A 529 -11.82 -23.85 -19.77
N GLY A 530 -12.44 -22.67 -19.67
CA GLY A 530 -12.48 -21.88 -18.43
C GLY A 530 -11.14 -21.31 -17.98
N ALA A 531 -10.09 -21.35 -18.83
CA ALA A 531 -8.72 -21.04 -18.44
C ALA A 531 -8.58 -19.67 -17.76
N PHE A 532 -9.18 -18.62 -18.34
CA PHE A 532 -9.10 -17.25 -17.81
C PHE A 532 -9.57 -17.14 -16.35
N LYS A 533 -10.66 -17.82 -15.97
CA LYS A 533 -11.19 -17.86 -14.60
C LYS A 533 -10.32 -18.71 -13.69
N GLN A 534 -10.02 -19.93 -14.12
CA GLN A 534 -9.31 -20.94 -13.32
C GLN A 534 -7.87 -20.53 -12.98
N THR A 535 -7.25 -19.66 -13.79
CA THR A 535 -5.89 -19.16 -13.54
C THR A 535 -5.85 -17.79 -12.84
N THR A 536 -7.00 -17.21 -12.48
CA THR A 536 -7.08 -15.89 -11.82
C THR A 536 -7.46 -16.03 -10.34
N PHE A 537 -6.51 -15.72 -9.44
CA PHE A 537 -6.66 -15.86 -7.99
C PHE A 537 -6.75 -14.49 -7.31
N PHE A 538 -7.96 -13.95 -7.13
CA PHE A 538 -8.13 -12.57 -6.65
C PHE A 538 -7.64 -12.36 -5.23
N ASP A 539 -7.81 -13.33 -4.32
CA ASP A 539 -7.38 -13.20 -2.93
C ASP A 539 -5.85 -12.97 -2.84
N ILE A 540 -5.09 -13.64 -3.70
CA ILE A 540 -3.62 -13.49 -3.81
C ILE A 540 -3.25 -12.19 -4.54
N VAL A 541 -4.02 -11.81 -5.57
CA VAL A 541 -3.77 -10.59 -6.34
C VAL A 541 -4.05 -9.32 -5.54
N SER A 542 -5.01 -9.33 -4.61
CA SER A 542 -5.35 -8.17 -3.78
C SER A 542 -4.40 -7.93 -2.61
N ASP A 543 -3.56 -8.91 -2.28
CA ASP A 543 -2.56 -8.79 -1.22
C ASP A 543 -1.37 -7.94 -1.69
N ALA A 544 -1.17 -6.78 -1.06
CA ALA A 544 -0.12 -5.85 -1.41
C ALA A 544 1.29 -6.48 -1.33
N SER A 545 1.50 -7.38 -0.36
CA SER A 545 2.78 -8.10 -0.17
C SER A 545 3.13 -9.03 -1.33
N CYS A 546 2.13 -9.43 -2.11
CA CYS A 546 2.29 -10.31 -3.28
C CYS A 546 2.42 -9.55 -4.60
N VAL A 547 2.04 -8.27 -4.65
CA VAL A 547 1.98 -7.44 -5.87
C VAL A 547 3.24 -6.62 -6.10
N VAL A 548 3.88 -6.18 -5.02
CA VAL A 548 5.13 -5.41 -5.02
C VAL A 548 6.33 -6.32 -5.27
#